data_AF-A0A937VMW9-F1
#
_entry.id   AF-A0A937VMW9-F1
#
_cell.length_a   1.000
_cell.length_b   1.000
_cell.length_c   1.000
_cell.angle_alpha   90.00
_cell.angle_beta   90.00
_cell.angle_gamma   90.00
#
_symmetry.space_group_name_H-M   'P 1'
#
loop_
_entity.id
_entity.type
_entity.pdbx_description
1 polymer ?
#
loop_
_entity_poly.entity_id
_entity_poly.type
_entity_poly.pdbx_seq_one_letter_code
_entity_poly.pdbx_strand_id
1 'polypeptide(L)'
;MTSKIGERRQRLPLRYPFRKAVHKLREACLSREDYDPATLFVWGQMMAMGVLRMLEAVEQRFGAEGQEVCRSAINEVGRQIFFDMASGIEAPKGLSKIEVASLLASWMNEVLYCSIEDAYITNENEGGCHIIYCPHQDVYKPFECRV
;
A
#
# COMPACT_ATOMS: atom_id res chain seq x y z
N MET A 1 8.58 22.79 1.09
CA MET A 1 8.59 22.01 -0.17
C MET A 1 7.42 21.04 -0.12
N THR A 2 6.47 21.14 -1.03
CA THR A 2 5.47 20.08 -1.22
C THR A 2 6.22 18.82 -1.64
N SER A 3 5.98 17.69 -0.96
CA SER A 3 6.57 16.42 -1.39
C SER A 3 6.05 16.08 -2.79
N LYS A 4 6.91 15.59 -3.70
CA LYS A 4 6.49 15.07 -5.02
C LYS A 4 5.36 14.04 -4.90
N ILE A 5 5.33 13.29 -3.80
CA ILE A 5 4.25 12.36 -3.44
C ILE A 5 2.92 13.09 -3.25
N GLY A 6 2.93 14.20 -2.50
CA GLY A 6 1.74 15.01 -2.24
C GLY A 6 1.15 15.63 -3.50
N GLU A 7 2.01 16.07 -4.43
CA GLU A 7 1.59 16.65 -5.72
C GLU A 7 0.92 15.61 -6.63
N ARG A 8 1.49 14.39 -6.73
CA ARG A 8 0.86 13.29 -7.50
C ARG A 8 -0.52 12.94 -6.96
N ARG A 9 -0.65 12.80 -5.64
CA ARG A 9 -1.92 12.45 -4.99
C ARG A 9 -3.01 13.50 -5.17
N GLN A 10 -2.66 14.77 -5.38
CA GLN A 10 -3.66 15.82 -5.68
C GLN A 10 -4.29 15.65 -7.07
N ARG A 11 -3.58 15.05 -8.03
CA ARG A 11 -4.12 14.78 -9.38
C ARG A 11 -5.20 13.70 -9.38
N LEU A 12 -5.15 12.77 -8.42
CA LEU A 12 -6.17 11.75 -8.19
C LEU A 12 -6.38 11.59 -6.68
N PRO A 13 -7.28 12.36 -6.05
CA PRO A 13 -7.36 12.45 -4.58
C PRO A 13 -8.15 11.27 -3.99
N LEU A 14 -7.55 10.08 -4.00
CA LEU A 14 -8.10 8.94 -3.25
C LEU A 14 -8.14 9.24 -1.75
N ARG A 15 -8.93 8.45 -1.03
CA ARG A 15 -9.07 8.56 0.42
C ARG A 15 -8.15 7.56 1.09
N TYR A 16 -7.61 7.92 2.25
CA TYR A 16 -7.00 6.91 3.13
C TYR A 16 -8.06 5.89 3.53
N PRO A 17 -7.75 4.58 3.50
CA PRO A 17 -8.63 3.59 4.10
C PRO A 17 -8.69 3.83 5.61
N PHE A 18 -9.77 3.37 6.25
CA PHE A 18 -9.95 3.48 7.71
C PHE A 18 -9.91 4.93 8.24
N ARG A 19 -10.45 5.91 7.48
CA ARG A 19 -10.36 7.35 7.77
C ARG A 19 -10.55 7.74 9.25
N LYS A 20 -11.57 7.17 9.90
CA LYS A 20 -11.86 7.43 11.33
C LYS A 20 -10.73 6.98 12.24
N ALA A 21 -10.16 5.80 11.98
CA ALA A 21 -9.02 5.28 12.74
C ALA A 21 -7.75 6.11 12.48
N VAL A 22 -7.48 6.46 11.21
CA VAL A 22 -6.33 7.30 10.85
C VAL A 22 -6.40 8.68 11.50
N HIS A 23 -7.60 9.29 11.55
CA HIS A 23 -7.81 10.57 12.22
C HIS A 23 -7.53 10.46 13.72
N LYS A 24 -8.11 9.47 14.41
CA LYS A 24 -7.85 9.24 15.84
C LYS A 24 -6.39 8.93 16.13
N LEU A 25 -5.70 8.18 15.26
CA LEU A 25 -4.28 7.91 15.39
C LEU A 25 -3.46 9.20 15.38
N ARG A 26 -3.78 10.12 14.46
CA ARG A 26 -3.12 11.43 14.38
C ARG A 26 -3.35 12.24 15.65
N GLU A 27 -4.57 12.25 16.16
CA GLU A 27 -4.94 13.02 17.36
C GLU A 27 -4.39 12.44 18.66
N ALA A 28 -4.39 11.12 18.80
CA ALA A 28 -4.09 10.46 20.07
C ALA A 28 -2.63 10.02 20.20
N CYS A 29 -1.98 9.67 19.09
CA CYS A 29 -0.60 9.18 19.09
C CYS A 29 0.35 10.19 18.44
N LEU A 30 0.13 10.55 17.16
CA LEU A 30 1.12 11.32 16.40
C LEU A 30 1.20 12.80 16.77
N SER A 31 0.25 13.31 17.57
CA SER A 31 0.27 14.66 18.13
C SER A 31 1.12 14.76 19.39
N ARG A 32 1.48 13.63 20.00
CA ARG A 32 2.21 13.59 21.27
C ARG A 32 3.71 13.70 21.02
N GLU A 33 4.37 14.56 21.79
CA GLU A 33 5.85 14.72 21.72
C GLU A 33 6.60 13.50 22.29
N ASP A 34 5.95 12.70 23.14
CA ASP A 34 6.53 11.52 23.79
C ASP A 34 6.23 10.20 23.08
N TYR A 35 5.63 10.25 21.89
CA TYR A 35 5.31 9.07 21.10
C TYR A 35 6.21 8.97 19.87
N ASP A 36 7.00 7.91 19.76
CA ASP A 36 7.78 7.62 18.55
C ASP A 36 6.90 6.91 17.50
N PRO A 37 6.60 7.55 16.35
CA PRO A 37 5.81 6.94 15.28
C PRO A 37 6.41 5.65 14.72
N ALA A 38 7.72 5.43 14.85
CA ALA A 38 8.37 4.18 14.44
C ALA A 38 7.81 2.96 15.20
N THR A 39 7.23 3.16 16.39
CA THR A 39 6.55 2.10 17.14
C THR A 39 5.42 1.44 16.33
N LEU A 40 4.67 2.23 15.55
CA LEU A 40 3.60 1.70 14.67
C LEU A 40 4.17 0.87 13.54
N PHE A 41 5.32 1.27 12.99
CA PHE A 41 6.01 0.50 11.97
C PHE A 41 6.49 -0.85 12.52
N VAL A 42 7.09 -0.87 13.72
CA VAL A 42 7.51 -2.13 14.37
C VAL A 42 6.32 -3.07 14.59
N TRP A 43 5.20 -2.55 15.09
CA TRP A 43 3.97 -3.34 15.23
C TRP A 43 3.46 -3.87 13.89
N GLY A 44 3.42 -3.01 12.86
CA GLY A 44 3.03 -3.41 11.51
C GLY A 44 3.92 -4.51 10.94
N GLN A 45 5.23 -4.44 11.17
CA GLN A 45 6.17 -5.48 10.75
C GLN A 45 6.00 -6.78 11.49
N MET A 46 5.72 -6.75 12.78
CA MET A 46 5.38 -7.97 13.53
C MET A 46 4.15 -8.66 12.91
N MET A 47 3.10 -7.89 12.60
CA MET A 47 1.88 -8.42 11.99
C MET A 47 2.12 -9.01 10.60
N ALA A 48 2.86 -8.29 9.75
CA ALA A 48 3.16 -8.75 8.40
C ALA A 48 4.06 -9.99 8.37
N MET A 49 5.07 -10.06 9.26
CA MET A 49 5.85 -11.28 9.46
C MET A 49 4.97 -12.44 9.95
N GLY A 50 4.03 -12.18 10.85
CA GLY A 50 3.04 -13.17 11.28
C GLY A 50 2.22 -13.72 10.10
N VAL A 51 1.75 -12.85 9.21
CA VAL A 51 1.04 -13.26 7.98
C VAL A 51 1.95 -14.10 7.09
N LEU A 52 3.18 -13.66 6.82
CA LEU A 52 4.14 -14.43 6.01
C LEU A 52 4.34 -15.85 6.56
N ARG A 53 4.55 -15.99 7.88
CA ARG A 53 4.71 -17.31 8.51
C ARG A 53 3.44 -18.16 8.44
N MET A 54 2.25 -17.55 8.52
CA MET A 54 1.00 -18.29 8.31
C MET A 54 0.88 -18.78 6.88
N LEU A 55 1.23 -17.97 5.88
CA LEU A 55 1.21 -18.36 4.47
C LEU A 55 2.16 -19.53 4.20
N GLU A 56 3.40 -19.43 4.66
CA GLU A 56 4.41 -20.50 4.54
C GLU A 56 3.92 -21.80 5.20
N ALA A 57 3.36 -21.71 6.41
CA ALA A 57 2.86 -22.88 7.14
C ALA A 57 1.65 -23.54 6.45
N VAL A 58 0.75 -22.72 5.89
CA VAL A 58 -0.42 -23.20 5.14
C VAL A 58 0.03 -23.86 3.83
N GLU A 59 0.94 -23.25 3.08
CA GLU A 59 1.52 -23.85 1.89
C GLU A 59 2.23 -25.17 2.22
N GLN A 60 3.06 -25.21 3.26
CA GLN A 60 3.79 -26.42 3.64
C GLN A 60 2.84 -27.58 3.96
N ARG A 61 1.68 -27.28 4.57
CA ARG A 61 0.72 -28.30 5.00
C ARG A 61 -0.27 -28.71 3.91
N PHE A 62 -0.70 -27.78 3.06
CA PHE A 62 -1.82 -27.97 2.14
C PHE A 62 -1.46 -27.74 0.67
N GLY A 63 -0.22 -27.37 0.37
CA GLY A 63 0.27 -27.11 -0.98
C GLY A 63 -0.50 -25.99 -1.70
N ALA A 64 -0.74 -26.18 -3.00
CA ALA A 64 -1.39 -25.20 -3.86
C ALA A 64 -2.81 -24.83 -3.41
N GLU A 65 -3.56 -25.76 -2.82
CA GLU A 65 -4.91 -25.47 -2.31
C GLU A 65 -4.85 -24.50 -1.12
N GLY A 66 -3.90 -24.70 -0.21
CA GLY A 66 -3.66 -23.77 0.90
C GLY A 66 -3.25 -22.38 0.43
N GLN A 67 -2.34 -22.32 -0.55
CA GLN A 67 -1.97 -21.04 -1.17
C GLN A 67 -3.16 -20.33 -1.79
N GLU A 68 -4.04 -21.06 -2.48
CA GLU A 68 -5.21 -20.49 -3.14
C GLU A 68 -6.21 -19.88 -2.15
N VAL A 69 -6.45 -20.57 -1.02
CA VAL A 69 -7.29 -20.05 0.07
C VAL A 69 -6.74 -18.73 0.61
N CYS A 70 -5.44 -18.71 0.92
CA CYS A 70 -4.78 -17.53 1.44
C CYS A 70 -4.77 -16.36 0.42
N ARG A 71 -4.41 -16.65 -0.83
CA ARG A 71 -4.40 -15.68 -1.94
C ARG A 71 -5.79 -15.06 -2.12
N SER A 72 -6.83 -15.88 -2.13
CA SER A 72 -8.21 -15.41 -2.27
C SER A 72 -8.63 -14.51 -1.11
N ALA A 73 -8.27 -14.86 0.12
CA ALA A 73 -8.58 -14.03 1.30
C ALA A 73 -7.86 -12.67 1.25
N ILE A 74 -6.56 -12.64 0.92
CA ILE A 74 -5.78 -11.40 0.81
C ILE A 74 -6.31 -10.53 -0.33
N ASN A 75 -6.62 -11.11 -1.48
CA ASN A 75 -7.19 -10.39 -2.62
C ASN A 75 -8.53 -9.74 -2.29
N GLU A 76 -9.39 -10.42 -1.52
CA GLU A 76 -10.67 -9.86 -1.11
C GLU A 76 -10.49 -8.65 -0.18
N VAL A 77 -9.53 -8.72 0.75
CA VAL A 77 -9.16 -7.59 1.61
C VAL A 77 -8.60 -6.43 0.77
N GLY A 78 -7.66 -6.70 -0.13
CA GLY A 78 -7.08 -5.69 -1.02
C GLY A 78 -8.12 -5.01 -1.89
N ARG A 79 -9.06 -5.79 -2.45
CA ARG A 79 -10.20 -5.29 -3.21
C ARG A 79 -11.10 -4.38 -2.35
N GLN A 80 -11.43 -4.81 -1.13
CA GLN A 80 -12.26 -4.02 -0.22
C GLN A 80 -11.59 -2.67 0.15
N ILE A 81 -10.30 -2.70 0.48
CA ILE A 81 -9.51 -1.51 0.81
C ILE A 81 -9.48 -0.55 -0.39
N PHE A 82 -9.19 -1.06 -1.59
CA PHE A 82 -9.19 -0.24 -2.80
C PHE A 82 -10.55 0.44 -3.04
N PHE A 83 -11.65 -0.29 -2.86
CA PHE A 83 -12.98 0.30 -3.02
C PHE A 83 -13.30 1.38 -1.98
N ASP A 84 -12.84 1.24 -0.71
CA ASP A 84 -12.97 2.33 0.27
C ASP A 84 -12.13 3.56 -0.12
N MET A 85 -10.91 3.33 -0.63
CA MET A 85 -10.02 4.40 -1.09
C MET A 85 -10.62 5.18 -2.28
N ALA A 86 -11.21 4.47 -3.24
CA ALA A 86 -11.78 5.05 -4.46
C ALA A 86 -13.24 5.50 -4.32
N SER A 87 -13.89 5.23 -3.20
CA SER A 87 -15.32 5.49 -3.01
C SER A 87 -15.69 6.97 -3.22
N GLY A 88 -16.53 7.23 -4.23
CA GLY A 88 -17.01 8.57 -4.58
C GLY A 88 -15.98 9.44 -5.29
N ILE A 89 -14.90 8.86 -5.83
CA ILE A 89 -13.90 9.57 -6.64
C ILE A 89 -14.16 9.27 -8.13
N GLU A 90 -14.24 10.33 -8.93
CA GLU A 90 -14.30 10.22 -10.39
C GLU A 90 -12.89 10.28 -10.99
N ALA A 91 -12.70 9.61 -12.13
CA ALA A 91 -11.47 9.71 -12.88
C ALA A 91 -11.25 11.17 -13.35
N PRO A 92 -10.05 11.76 -13.13
CA PRO A 92 -9.78 13.14 -13.51
C PRO A 92 -9.96 13.36 -15.02
N LYS A 93 -10.68 14.42 -15.38
CA LYS A 93 -10.86 14.80 -16.78
C LYS A 93 -9.52 15.26 -17.35
N GLY A 94 -9.19 14.79 -18.56
CA GLY A 94 -7.97 15.20 -19.27
C GLY A 94 -6.74 14.34 -18.97
N LEU A 95 -6.84 13.30 -18.14
CA LEU A 95 -5.79 12.29 -18.00
C LEU A 95 -6.06 11.11 -18.93
N SER A 96 -4.99 10.59 -19.53
CA SER A 96 -5.01 9.33 -20.24
C SER A 96 -5.22 8.14 -19.30
N LYS A 97 -5.58 6.97 -19.84
CA LYS A 97 -5.76 5.75 -19.04
C LYS A 97 -4.48 5.34 -18.32
N ILE A 98 -3.32 5.46 -18.97
CA ILE A 98 -2.03 5.11 -18.36
C ILE A 98 -1.65 6.07 -17.24
N GLU A 99 -1.98 7.36 -17.35
CA GLU A 99 -1.79 8.31 -16.26
C GLU A 99 -2.66 7.99 -15.05
N VAL A 100 -3.93 7.64 -15.28
CA VAL A 100 -4.83 7.23 -14.18
C VAL A 100 -4.32 5.94 -13.54
N ALA A 101 -3.91 4.94 -14.34
CA ALA A 101 -3.35 3.68 -13.84
C ALA A 101 -2.07 3.91 -13.03
N SER A 102 -1.16 4.75 -13.52
CA SER A 102 0.07 5.13 -12.82
C SER A 102 -0.24 5.81 -11.48
N LEU A 103 -1.19 6.75 -11.44
CA LEU A 103 -1.59 7.42 -10.19
C LEU A 103 -2.24 6.44 -9.19
N LEU A 104 -3.06 5.50 -9.64
CA LEU A 104 -3.62 4.45 -8.79
C LEU A 104 -2.52 3.55 -8.22
N ALA A 105 -1.56 3.13 -9.04
CA ALA A 105 -0.41 2.33 -8.62
C ALA A 105 0.41 3.06 -7.55
N SER A 106 0.72 4.35 -7.76
CA SER A 106 1.41 5.17 -6.77
C SER A 106 0.66 5.24 -5.44
N TRP A 107 -0.66 5.40 -5.46
CA TRP A 107 -1.45 5.39 -4.23
C TRP A 107 -1.33 4.06 -3.47
N MET A 108 -1.40 2.94 -4.17
CA MET A 108 -1.26 1.61 -3.54
C MET A 108 0.14 1.42 -2.97
N ASN A 109 1.18 1.71 -3.75
CA ASN A 109 2.57 1.56 -3.33
C ASN A 109 2.88 2.41 -2.09
N GLU A 110 2.45 3.66 -2.08
CA GLU A 110 2.80 4.56 -0.99
C GLU A 110 1.89 4.41 0.25
N VAL A 111 0.62 4.01 0.11
CA VAL A 111 -0.32 3.89 1.25
C VAL A 111 -0.41 2.46 1.80
N LEU A 112 -0.38 1.45 0.94
CA LEU A 112 -0.53 0.05 1.34
C LEU A 112 0.81 -0.65 1.50
N TYR A 113 1.79 -0.33 0.65
CA TYR A 113 3.14 -0.92 0.69
C TYR A 113 4.19 0.01 1.31
N CYS A 114 3.78 1.14 1.89
CA CYS A 114 4.65 2.14 2.52
C CYS A 114 5.89 2.53 1.68
N SER A 115 5.79 2.45 0.37
CA SER A 115 6.92 2.55 -0.55
C SER A 115 7.04 3.96 -1.09
N ILE A 116 8.22 4.54 -0.94
CA ILE A 116 8.59 5.81 -1.58
C ILE A 116 9.03 5.47 -3.01
N GLU A 117 8.41 6.11 -4.00
CA GLU A 117 8.66 5.78 -5.40
C GLU A 117 8.82 7.01 -6.32
N ASP A 118 9.50 6.77 -7.44
CA ASP A 118 9.54 7.65 -8.60
C ASP A 118 8.82 6.98 -9.78
N ALA A 119 7.56 7.34 -9.97
CA ALA A 119 6.73 6.83 -11.07
C ALA A 119 7.03 7.55 -12.39
N TYR A 120 7.00 6.80 -13.49
CA TYR A 120 7.21 7.30 -14.84
C TYR A 120 6.30 6.60 -15.85
N ILE A 121 6.05 7.26 -16.98
CA ILE A 121 5.26 6.73 -18.09
C ILE A 121 6.15 6.73 -19.32
N THR A 122 6.25 5.59 -20.01
CA THR A 122 7.10 5.45 -21.21
C THR A 122 6.29 5.69 -22.48
N ASN A 123 5.03 5.25 -22.52
CA ASN A 123 4.12 5.46 -23.66
C ASN A 123 2.64 5.34 -23.23
N GLU A 124 1.70 5.40 -24.17
CA GLU A 124 0.25 5.38 -23.89
C GLU A 124 -0.25 4.08 -23.23
N ASN A 125 0.54 3.01 -23.24
CA ASN A 125 0.18 1.69 -22.70
C ASN A 125 1.14 1.17 -21.62
N GLU A 126 2.21 1.91 -21.33
CA GLU A 126 3.29 1.43 -20.48
C GLU A 126 3.81 2.54 -19.55
N GLY A 127 4.03 2.14 -18.31
CA GLY A 127 4.67 2.96 -17.29
C GLY A 127 5.28 2.05 -16.23
N GLY A 128 6.00 2.66 -15.30
CA GLY A 128 6.69 1.96 -14.24
C GLY A 128 6.92 2.85 -13.03
N CYS A 129 7.63 2.30 -12.06
CA CYS A 129 8.10 3.04 -10.91
C CYS A 129 9.46 2.51 -10.47
N HIS A 130 10.29 3.42 -9.97
CA HIS A 130 11.45 3.05 -9.17
C HIS A 130 11.08 3.16 -7.71
N ILE A 131 11.06 2.03 -7.00
CA ILE A 131 10.93 2.04 -5.54
C ILE A 131 12.25 2.55 -4.98
N ILE A 132 12.24 3.79 -4.49
CA ILE A 132 13.40 4.45 -3.89
C ILE A 132 13.70 3.80 -2.54
N TYR A 133 12.65 3.58 -1.76
CA TYR A 133 12.77 2.95 -0.45
C TYR A 133 11.45 2.31 -0.05
N CYS A 134 11.52 1.09 0.46
CA CYS A 134 10.41 0.41 1.10
C CYS A 134 10.91 -0.12 2.45
N PRO A 135 10.37 0.34 3.58
CA PRO A 135 10.88 -0.03 4.90
C PRO A 135 10.68 -1.53 5.20
N HIS A 136 9.81 -2.20 4.45
CA HIS A 136 9.63 -3.64 4.54
C HIS A 136 10.85 -4.45 4.07
N GLN A 137 11.64 -3.91 3.12
CA GLN A 137 12.81 -4.60 2.55
C GLN A 137 13.95 -4.79 3.55
N ASP A 138 13.99 -3.98 4.61
CA ASP A 138 15.00 -4.10 5.66
C ASP A 138 14.71 -5.25 6.65
N VAL A 139 13.52 -5.87 6.55
CA VAL A 139 13.08 -6.96 7.45
C VAL A 139 12.81 -8.25 6.67
N TYR A 140 12.27 -8.12 5.46
CA TYR A 140 11.88 -9.25 4.62
C TYR A 140 13.05 -9.79 3.80
N LYS A 141 12.99 -11.07 3.44
CA LYS A 141 13.86 -11.62 2.39
C LYS A 141 13.46 -11.07 1.02
N PRO A 142 14.35 -11.16 0.01
CA PRO A 142 13.99 -10.85 -1.36
C PRO A 142 12.69 -11.57 -1.78
N PHE A 143 11.76 -10.82 -2.38
CA PHE A 143 10.45 -11.27 -2.88
C PHE A 143 9.36 -11.59 -1.84
N GLU A 144 9.64 -11.54 -0.54
CA GLU A 144 8.61 -11.68 0.51
C GLU A 144 7.67 -10.44 0.59
N CYS A 145 8.06 -9.30 0.00
CA CYS A 145 7.23 -8.10 -0.11
C CYS A 145 6.05 -8.20 -1.10
N ARG A 146 5.87 -9.36 -1.74
CA ARG A 146 4.78 -9.63 -2.71
C ARG A 146 3.52 -10.21 -2.08
N VAL A 147 3.50 -10.31 -0.75
CA VAL A 147 2.30 -10.64 0.03
C VAL A 147 1.38 -9.44 0.12
#